data_AF-A0A2V8Y2L4-F1
#
_entry.id   AF-A0A2V8Y2L4-F1
#
_cell.length_a   1.000
_cell.length_b   1.000
_cell.length_c   1.000
_cell.angle_alpha   90.00
_cell.angle_beta   90.00
_cell.angle_gamma   90.00
#
_symmetry.space_group_name_H-M   'P 1'
#
loop_
_entity.id
_entity.type
_entity.pdbx_description
1 polymer ?
#
loop_
_entity_poly.entity_id
_entity_poly.type
_entity_poly.pdbx_seq_one_letter_code
_entity_poly.pdbx_strand_id
1 'polypeptide(L)' 'MNCQERISVLLTTEGTYPFYTGGVSTWCHRLTHDLPHIDFTVLAVVTNPSPQSKYDLAPNVRELIKVPQWGLLQ' A
#
# COMPACT_ATOMS: atom_id res chain seq x y z
N MET A 1 -7.63 -10.80 28.87
CA MET A 1 -6.86 -10.03 27.86
C MET A 1 -7.84 -9.66 26.77
N ASN A 2 -8.17 -8.39 26.61
CA ASN A 2 -9.12 -7.96 25.59
C ASN A 2 -8.39 -8.02 24.24
N CYS A 3 -8.50 -9.15 23.54
CA CYS A 3 -8.00 -9.31 22.18
C CYS A 3 -8.96 -8.57 21.25
N GLN A 4 -8.99 -7.24 21.32
CA GLN A 4 -9.66 -6.46 20.30
C GLN A 4 -8.81 -6.64 19.04
N GLU A 5 -9.30 -7.46 18.11
CA GLU A 5 -8.66 -7.65 16.80
C GLU A 5 -8.50 -6.27 16.13
N ARG A 6 -7.29 -5.99 15.65
CA ARG A 6 -7.04 -4.77 14.90
C ARG A 6 -7.84 -4.81 13.61
N ILE A 7 -8.47 -3.69 13.26
CA ILE A 7 -9.17 -3.56 11.98
C ILE A 7 -8.16 -3.81 10.86
N SER A 8 -8.52 -4.69 9.93
CA SER A 8 -7.72 -4.99 8.74
C SER A 8 -8.35 -4.34 7.51
N VAL A 9 -7.55 -3.59 6.74
CA VAL A 9 -7.99 -2.85 5.56
C VAL A 9 -7.18 -3.25 4.33
N LEU A 10 -7.86 -3.57 3.23
CA LEU A 10 -7.25 -3.66 1.91
C LEU A 10 -7.31 -2.28 1.24
N LEU A 11 -6.15 -1.65 1.04
CA LEU A 11 -6.00 -0.40 0.32
C LEU A 11 -5.61 -0.70 -1.13
N THR A 12 -6.57 -0.61 -2.03
CA THR A 12 -6.36 -0.83 -3.47
C THR A 12 -5.96 0.47 -4.16
N THR A 13 -4.87 0.43 -4.93
CA THR A 13 -4.32 1.57 -5.65
C THR A 13 -4.02 1.19 -7.09
N GLU A 14 -4.26 2.11 -8.04
CA GLU A 14 -3.84 1.96 -9.44
C GLU A 14 -2.94 3.14 -9.79
N GLY A 15 -1.76 2.87 -10.36
CA GLY A 15 -0.87 3.92 -10.86
C GLY A 15 -0.45 4.97 -9.81
N THR A 16 -0.51 4.61 -8.52
CA THR A 16 -0.33 5.52 -7.38
C THR A 16 0.53 4.86 -6.28
N TYR A 17 0.11 4.89 -5.01
CA TYR A 17 0.92 4.46 -3.86
C TYR A 17 1.23 2.95 -3.92
N PRO A 18 2.45 2.51 -3.57
CA PRO A 18 3.61 3.31 -3.14
C PRO A 18 4.62 3.60 -4.28
N PHE A 19 4.26 3.36 -5.54
CA PHE A 19 5.21 3.37 -6.67
C PHE A 19 5.27 4.68 -7.45
N TYR A 20 4.19 5.47 -7.44
CA TYR A 20 4.10 6.72 -8.18
C TYR A 20 3.81 7.87 -7.21
N THR A 21 4.40 9.03 -7.48
CA THR A 21 4.20 10.25 -6.70
C THR A 21 2.93 10.97 -7.14
N GLY A 22 2.21 11.57 -6.20
CA GLY A 22 1.03 12.38 -6.50
C GLY A 22 0.20 12.65 -5.24
N GLY A 23 -0.86 13.45 -5.37
CA GLY A 23 -1.73 13.80 -4.23
C GLY A 23 -2.33 12.58 -3.55
N VAL A 24 -2.85 11.62 -4.34
CA VAL A 24 -3.41 10.35 -3.83
C VAL A 24 -2.34 9.56 -3.09
N SER A 25 -1.14 9.43 -3.64
CA SER A 25 -0.08 8.66 -2.99
C SER A 25 0.41 9.28 -1.69
N THR A 26 0.53 10.61 -1.65
CA THR A 26 0.85 11.36 -0.44
C THR A 26 -0.25 11.20 0.61
N TRP A 27 -1.51 11.20 0.20
CA TRP A 27 -2.63 10.95 1.11
C TRP A 27 -2.63 9.53 1.65
N CYS A 28 -2.44 8.51 0.80
CA CYS A 28 -2.31 7.11 1.24
C CYS A 28 -1.15 6.93 2.23
N HIS A 29 0.02 7.52 1.93
CA HIS A 29 1.17 7.47 2.83
C HIS A 29 0.86 8.07 4.19
N ARG A 30 0.22 9.25 4.24
CA ARG A 30 -0.20 9.87 5.51
C ARG A 30 -1.26 9.02 6.21
N LEU A 31 -2.28 8.55 5.50
CA LEU A 31 -3.34 7.70 6.03
C LEU A 31 -2.79 6.49 6.79
N THR A 32 -1.82 5.77 6.19
CA THR A 32 -1.24 4.58 6.84
C THR A 32 -0.40 4.94 8.07
N HIS A 33 0.31 6.08 8.05
CA HIS A 33 1.14 6.54 9.19
C HIS A 33 0.30 7.12 10.34
N ASP A 34 -0.77 7.83 10.02
CA ASP A 34 -1.63 8.52 10.99
C ASP A 34 -2.63 7.57 11.67
N LEU A 35 -2.81 6.35 11.14
CA LEU A 35 -3.70 5.30 11.68
C LEU A 35 -2.94 4.03 12.12
N PRO A 36 -2.00 4.12 13.08
CA PRO A 36 -1.10 3.02 13.45
C PRO A 36 -1.79 1.80 14.11
N HIS A 37 -3.07 1.93 14.46
CA HIS A 37 -3.89 0.88 15.06
C HIS A 37 -4.66 0.03 14.04
N ILE A 38 -4.64 0.41 12.75
CA ILE A 38 -5.21 -0.34 11.63
C ILE A 38 -4.09 -1.07 10.91
N ASP A 39 -4.30 -2.34 10.60
CA ASP A 39 -3.37 -3.12 9.77
C ASP A 39 -3.77 -3.00 8.29
N PHE A 40 -2.84 -2.56 7.45
CA PHE A 40 -3.08 -2.34 6.02
C PHE A 40 -2.43 -3.42 5.16
N THR A 41 -3.18 -3.89 4.17
CA THR A 41 -2.64 -4.60 2.99
C THR A 41 -2.78 -3.67 1.80
N VAL A 42 -1.68 -3.40 1.09
CA VAL A 42 -1.70 -2.54 -0.09
C VAL A 42 -1.70 -3.42 -1.33
N LEU A 43 -2.75 -3.33 -2.14
CA LEU A 43 -2.80 -3.96 -3.46
C LEU A 43 -2.61 -2.87 -4.51
N ALA A 44 -1.41 -2.85 -5.10
CA ALA A 44 -1.00 -1.85 -6.05
C ALA A 44 -0.97 -2.43 -7.47
N VAL A 45 -1.89 -1.94 -8.28
CA VAL A 45 -1.94 -2.19 -9.73
C VAL A 45 -0.94 -1.26 -10.43
N VAL A 46 0.03 -1.84 -11.13
CA VAL A 46 1.19 -1.13 -11.69
C VAL A 46 1.32 -1.31 -13.20
N THR A 47 1.66 -0.23 -13.91
CA THR A 47 1.95 -0.27 -15.37
C THR A 47 3.36 -0.77 -15.66
N ASN A 48 4.29 -0.56 -14.73
CA ASN A 48 5.67 -1.06 -14.83
C ASN A 48 5.76 -2.39 -14.08
N PRO A 49 6.24 -3.50 -14.69
CA PRO A 49 6.40 -4.80 -14.02
C PRO A 49 7.44 -4.80 -12.89
N SER A 50 8.38 -3.85 -12.88
CA SER A 50 9.42 -3.75 -11.83
C SER A 50 9.52 -2.33 -11.26
N PRO A 51 8.46 -1.81 -10.60
CA PRO A 51 8.49 -0.48 -10.03
C PRO A 51 9.22 -0.51 -8.69
N GLN A 52 10.04 0.51 -8.45
CA GLN A 52 10.65 0.75 -7.14
C GLN A 52 9.70 1.58 -6.28
N SER A 53 9.55 1.22 -5.01
CA SER A 53 8.78 2.03 -4.06
C SER A 53 9.41 3.43 -3.96
N LYS A 54 8.57 4.46 -3.99
CA LYS A 54 8.97 5.87 -3.80
C LYS A 54 8.64 6.39 -2.40
N TYR A 55 8.05 5.55 -1.56
CA TYR A 55 7.63 5.87 -0.20
C TYR A 55 8.12 4.79 0.77
N ASP A 56 8.48 5.22 1.98
CA ASP A 56 8.64 4.31 3.10
C ASP A 56 7.25 3.88 3.58
N LEU A 57 7.05 2.57 3.74
CA LEU A 57 5.79 2.03 4.21
C LEU A 57 5.69 2.17 5.73
N ALA A 58 4.50 2.48 6.22
CA ALA A 58 4.27 2.53 7.66
C ALA A 58 4.42 1.12 8.29
N PRO A 59 4.83 1.00 9.57
CA PRO A 59 5.04 -0.30 10.22
C PRO A 59 3.80 -1.20 10.32
N ASN A 60 2.61 -0.63 10.15
CA ASN A 60 1.31 -1.29 10.13
C ASN A 60 0.85 -1.67 8.71
N VAL A 61 1.64 -1.40 7.66
CA VAL A 61 1.46 -2.02 6.34
C VAL A 61 2.06 -3.43 6.41
N ARG A 62 1.19 -4.43 6.45
CA ARG A 62 1.56 -5.84 6.66
C ARG A 62 2.00 -6.52 5.39
N GLU A 63 1.43 -6.11 4.26
CA GLU A 63 1.70 -6.71 2.96
C GLU A 63 1.57 -5.66 1.85
N LEU A 64 2.44 -5.78 0.84
CA LEU A 64 2.37 -5.03 -0.41
C LEU A 64 2.27 -6.01 -1.57
N ILE A 65 1.06 -6.17 -2.09
CA ILE A 65 0.75 -6.99 -3.25
C ILE A 65 0.90 -6.12 -4.50
N LYS A 66 1.81 -6.52 -5.38
CA LYS A 66 1.97 -5.88 -6.70
C LYS A 66 1.18 -6.66 -7.73
N VAL A 67 0.39 -5.98 -8.54
CA VAL A 67 -0.37 -6.59 -9.66
C VAL A 67 0.00 -5.84 -10.95
N PRO A 68 0.77 -6.43 -11.87
CA PRO A 68 1.06 -5.76 -13.13
C PRO A 68 -0.21 -5.72 -14.00
N GLN A 69 -0.48 -4.58 -14.65
CA GLN A 69 -1.57 -4.47 -15.63
C GLN A 69 -1.31 -5.32 -16.89
N TRP A 70 -0.04 -5.58 -17.19
CA TRP A 70 0.42 -6.38 -18.31
C TRP A 70 1.81 -6.97 -18.02
N GLY A 71 2.08 -8.14 -18.61
CA GLY A 71 3.32 -8.89 -18.38
C GLY A 71 3.29 -9.70 -17.08
N LEU A 72 4.42 -10.33 -16.76
CA LEU A 72 4.62 -11.08 -15.52
C LEU A 72 5.58 -10.31 -14.61
N LEU A 73 5.38 -10.44 -13.29
CA LEU A 73 6.39 -9.98 -12.33
C LEU A 73 7.63 -10.86 -12.51
N GLN A 74 8.76 -10.24 -12.81
CA GLN A 74 10.08 -10.89 -12.79
C GLN A 74 10.72 -10.79 -11.41
#